data_AF-A0A5M3N079-F1
#
_entry.id   AF-A0A5M3N079-F1
#
_cell.length_a   1.000
_cell.length_b   1.000
_cell.length_c   1.000
_cell.angle_alpha   90.00
_cell.angle_beta   90.00
_cell.angle_gamma   90.00
#
_symmetry.space_group_name_H-M   'P 1'
#
loop_
_entity.id
_entity.type
_entity.pdbx_description
1 polymer ?
#
loop_
_entity_poly.entity_id
_entity_poly.type
_entity_poly.pdbx_seq_one_letter_code
_entity_poly.pdbx_strand_id
1 'polypeptide(L)'
;FTNNCDYGTPLFLYQADSTPQGAANIQGELNGGIAWLSTGDCGSSGVNCGAVEFTLQNTGYSQADITLVGNHYYVYSLGFNFINGCSSGLFCDSANCSEAFHSPDIGPLEQCSVDNCGVSENLARISIRDS
;
A
#
# COMPACT_ATOMS: atom_id res chain seq x y z
N PHE A 1 -12.22 1.35 7.39
CA PHE A 1 -12.06 1.03 5.97
C PHE A 1 -13.00 1.91 5.19
N THR A 2 -12.53 2.57 4.14
CA THR A 2 -13.40 3.30 3.21
C THR A 2 -12.99 2.89 1.81
N ASN A 3 -13.74 1.99 1.20
CA ASN A 3 -13.62 1.70 -0.23
C ASN A 3 -14.43 2.75 -0.97
N ASN A 4 -13.77 3.71 -1.61
CA ASN A 4 -14.42 4.76 -2.40
C ASN A 4 -14.69 4.34 -3.85
N CYS A 5 -14.30 3.12 -4.24
CA CYS A 5 -14.55 2.59 -5.58
C CYS A 5 -15.95 1.99 -5.71
N ASP A 6 -16.68 1.78 -4.62
CA ASP A 6 -17.98 1.09 -4.57
C ASP A 6 -17.97 -0.37 -5.06
N TYR A 7 -16.79 -0.95 -5.33
CA TYR A 7 -16.59 -2.36 -5.68
C TYR A 7 -15.22 -2.89 -5.20
N GLY A 8 -15.07 -4.21 -5.16
CA GLY A 8 -13.83 -4.87 -4.77
C GLY A 8 -13.61 -4.94 -3.25
N THR A 9 -12.65 -5.77 -2.83
CA THR A 9 -12.29 -5.95 -1.42
C THR A 9 -10.83 -5.57 -1.21
N PRO A 10 -10.53 -4.53 -0.41
CA PRO A 10 -9.16 -4.19 -0.09
C PRO A 10 -8.50 -5.25 0.77
N LEU A 11 -7.34 -5.71 0.33
CA LEU A 11 -6.54 -6.74 1.00
C LEU A 11 -5.10 -6.28 1.11
N PHE A 12 -4.40 -6.81 2.10
CA PHE A 12 -2.96 -6.72 2.19
C PHE A 12 -2.38 -8.03 2.73
N LEU A 13 -1.09 -8.21 2.53
CA LEU A 13 -0.26 -9.19 3.22
C LEU A 13 1.10 -8.59 3.50
N TYR A 14 1.88 -9.23 4.37
CA TYR A 14 3.17 -8.70 4.81
C TYR A 14 4.16 -9.82 5.11
N GLN A 15 5.43 -9.47 5.32
CA GLN A 15 6.55 -10.40 5.44
C GLN A 15 6.34 -11.53 6.47
N ALA A 16 5.58 -11.27 7.54
CA ALA A 16 5.32 -12.24 8.60
C ALA A 16 3.96 -12.96 8.47
N ASP A 17 3.07 -12.53 7.58
CA ASP A 17 1.80 -13.20 7.28
C ASP A 17 1.42 -12.98 5.81
N SER A 18 1.54 -14.06 5.03
CA SER A 18 1.18 -14.10 3.61
C SER A 18 -0.31 -14.33 3.37
N THR A 19 -1.13 -14.40 4.42
CA THR A 19 -2.59 -14.53 4.30
C THR A 19 -3.19 -13.16 3.95
N PRO A 20 -3.84 -13.01 2.78
CA PRO A 20 -4.53 -11.76 2.45
C PRO A 20 -5.59 -11.42 3.49
N GLN A 21 -5.54 -10.20 4.00
CA GLN A 21 -6.43 -9.73 5.06
C GLN A 21 -6.83 -8.27 4.85
N GLY A 22 -7.96 -7.88 5.42
CA GLY A 22 -8.32 -6.45 5.51
C GLY A 22 -7.53 -5.75 6.62
N ALA A 23 -7.64 -4.42 6.70
CA ALA A 23 -7.11 -3.55 7.74
C ALA A 23 -6.96 -4.19 9.11
N ALA A 24 -5.77 -3.99 9.64
CA ALA A 24 -5.37 -4.47 10.94
C ALA A 24 -4.53 -3.41 11.65
N ASN A 25 -4.47 -3.54 12.98
CA ASN A 25 -3.39 -2.97 13.75
C ASN A 25 -2.39 -4.09 13.98
N ILE A 26 -1.15 -3.93 13.54
CA ILE A 26 -0.10 -4.94 13.72
C ILE A 26 0.84 -4.48 14.83
N GLN A 27 1.29 -5.41 15.66
CA GLN A 27 2.33 -5.12 16.65
C GLN A 27 3.72 -5.29 16.03
N GLY A 28 4.57 -4.30 16.22
CA GLY A 28 5.92 -4.27 15.67
C GLY A 28 6.00 -3.81 14.21
N GLU A 29 7.23 -3.73 13.71
CA GLU A 29 7.55 -3.20 12.38
C GLU A 29 7.13 -4.15 11.24
N LEU A 30 6.71 -3.57 10.12
CA LEU A 30 6.43 -4.25 8.87
C LEU A 30 7.55 -3.93 7.87
N ASN A 31 8.52 -4.83 7.72
CA ASN A 31 9.68 -4.64 6.84
C ASN A 31 9.40 -4.98 5.36
N GLY A 32 8.14 -4.93 4.97
CA GLY A 32 7.68 -5.27 3.64
C GLY A 32 6.25 -5.78 3.67
N GLY A 33 5.37 -5.08 2.98
CA GLY A 33 4.01 -5.49 2.74
C GLY A 33 3.50 -4.93 1.43
N ILE A 34 2.39 -5.49 0.99
CA ILE A 34 1.74 -5.12 -0.27
C ILE A 34 0.24 -5.16 -0.07
N ALA A 35 -0.42 -4.12 -0.58
CA ALA A 35 -1.86 -3.94 -0.47
C ALA A 35 -2.47 -3.61 -1.84
N TRP A 36 -3.68 -4.12 -2.06
CA TRP A 36 -4.37 -4.02 -3.34
C TRP A 36 -5.89 -4.08 -3.14
N LEU A 37 -6.64 -3.58 -4.11
CA LEU A 37 -8.07 -3.88 -4.22
C LEU A 37 -8.23 -5.20 -4.96
N SER A 38 -8.69 -6.25 -4.27
CA SER A 38 -9.10 -7.49 -4.90
C SER A 38 -10.39 -7.26 -5.67
N THR A 39 -10.25 -7.16 -6.99
CA THR A 39 -11.31 -7.42 -7.96
C THR A 39 -11.21 -8.89 -8.38
N GLY A 40 -12.24 -9.45 -9.01
CA GLY A 40 -12.29 -10.90 -9.31
C GLY A 40 -11.11 -11.47 -10.10
N ASP A 41 -10.31 -10.61 -10.74
CA ASP A 41 -9.16 -10.99 -11.58
C ASP A 41 -7.78 -10.71 -10.91
N CYS A 42 -7.75 -10.07 -9.73
CA CYS A 42 -6.49 -9.83 -9.01
C CYS A 42 -6.02 -11.10 -8.28
N GLY A 43 -4.79 -11.50 -8.52
CA GLY A 43 -4.09 -12.53 -7.76
C GLY A 43 -3.67 -12.06 -6.35
N SER A 44 -3.11 -12.98 -5.58
CA SER A 44 -2.46 -12.64 -4.30
C SER A 44 -1.35 -11.62 -4.52
N SER A 45 -1.15 -10.73 -3.54
CA SER A 45 -0.22 -9.61 -3.64
C SER A 45 -0.57 -8.62 -4.77
N GLY A 46 -1.80 -8.62 -5.27
CA GLY A 46 -2.22 -7.70 -6.34
C GLY A 46 -1.65 -8.03 -7.71
N VAL A 47 -1.15 -9.25 -7.94
CA VAL A 47 -0.76 -9.70 -9.29
C VAL A 47 -1.93 -9.50 -10.26
N ASN A 48 -1.67 -9.00 -11.47
CA ASN A 48 -2.65 -8.58 -12.46
C ASN A 48 -3.42 -7.29 -12.14
N CYS A 49 -3.02 -6.56 -11.09
CA CYS A 49 -3.63 -5.31 -10.66
C CYS A 49 -2.56 -4.34 -10.18
N GLY A 50 -2.93 -3.07 -9.98
CA GLY A 50 -2.07 -2.10 -9.30
C GLY A 50 -2.00 -2.42 -7.81
N ALA A 51 -0.88 -2.11 -7.17
CA ALA A 51 -0.71 -2.32 -5.74
C ALA A 51 0.08 -1.17 -5.10
N VAL A 52 0.01 -1.10 -3.78
CA VAL A 52 0.84 -0.24 -2.95
C VAL A 52 1.81 -1.13 -2.19
N GLU A 53 3.09 -0.87 -2.33
CA GLU A 53 4.15 -1.51 -1.55
C GLU A 53 4.48 -0.61 -0.37
N PHE A 54 4.72 -1.20 0.81
CA PHE A 54 4.99 -0.42 2.01
C PHE A 54 5.97 -1.11 2.97
N THR A 55 6.67 -0.27 3.74
CA THR A 55 7.46 -0.62 4.92
C THR A 55 7.04 0.32 6.04
N LEU A 56 6.65 -0.22 7.19
CA LEU A 56 6.27 0.55 8.39
C LEU A 56 7.27 0.28 9.52
N GLN A 57 8.02 1.30 9.92
CA GLN A 57 9.11 1.20 10.89
C GLN A 57 8.98 2.28 11.97
N ASN A 58 9.42 1.93 13.19
CA ASN A 58 9.68 2.87 14.28
C ASN A 58 11.17 3.21 14.37
N THR A 59 12.02 2.57 13.55
CA THR A 59 13.44 2.85 13.45
C THR A 59 13.80 3.43 12.08
N GLY A 60 13.65 4.74 11.92
CA GLY A 60 14.01 5.45 10.68
C GLY A 60 12.80 5.99 9.94
N TYR A 61 12.56 5.54 8.71
CA TYR A 61 11.45 5.99 7.88
C TYR A 61 10.55 4.83 7.52
N SER A 62 9.25 5.00 7.74
CA SER A 62 8.26 4.25 6.99
C SER A 62 8.22 4.77 5.55
N GLN A 63 8.03 3.88 4.60
CA GLN A 63 8.04 4.19 3.17
C GLN A 63 6.88 3.49 2.49
N ALA A 64 6.29 4.13 1.49
CA ALA A 64 5.30 3.50 0.63
C ALA A 64 5.34 4.07 -0.78
N ASP A 65 4.94 3.26 -1.74
CA ASP A 65 4.90 3.60 -3.15
C ASP A 65 3.76 2.87 -3.87
N ILE A 66 3.42 3.34 -5.07
CA ILE A 66 2.48 2.66 -5.96
C ILE A 66 3.30 1.91 -7.02
N THR A 67 3.05 0.61 -7.17
CA THR A 67 3.77 -0.23 -8.13
C THR A 67 2.89 -0.60 -9.33
N LEU A 68 3.36 -0.26 -10.53
CA LEU A 68 2.83 -0.65 -11.84
C LEU A 68 3.94 -1.33 -12.67
N VAL A 69 4.76 -2.14 -12.01
CA VAL A 69 5.93 -2.81 -12.59
C VAL A 69 5.66 -4.31 -12.76
N GLY A 70 6.17 -4.90 -13.85
CA GLY A 70 6.11 -6.34 -14.08
C GLY A 70 4.68 -6.83 -14.31
N ASN A 71 4.15 -7.62 -13.37
CA ASN A 71 2.78 -8.13 -13.44
C ASN A 71 1.76 -7.23 -12.72
N HIS A 72 2.17 -6.05 -12.27
CA HIS A 72 1.29 -5.03 -11.72
C HIS A 72 0.98 -3.99 -12.79
N TYR A 73 -0.31 -3.71 -13.00
CA TYR A 73 -0.75 -2.75 -14.02
C TYR A 73 -2.07 -2.10 -13.62
N TYR A 74 -2.31 -0.92 -14.17
CA TYR A 74 -3.45 -0.10 -13.80
C TYR A 74 -4.77 -0.72 -14.28
N VAL A 75 -5.65 -1.02 -13.33
CA VAL A 75 -7.02 -1.51 -13.59
C VAL A 75 -8.09 -0.76 -12.80
N TYR A 76 -7.68 0.12 -11.88
CA TYR A 76 -8.50 1.04 -11.10
C TYR A 76 -7.63 2.18 -10.57
N SER A 77 -8.26 3.30 -10.20
CA SER A 77 -7.55 4.36 -9.48
C SER A 77 -7.15 3.87 -8.09
N LEU A 78 -5.90 4.12 -7.73
CA LEU A 78 -5.31 3.65 -6.47
C LEU A 78 -4.46 4.76 -5.85
N GLY A 79 -4.36 4.73 -4.53
CA GLY A 79 -3.53 5.68 -3.81
C GLY A 79 -3.57 5.44 -2.33
N PHE A 80 -2.62 6.06 -1.66
CA PHE A 80 -2.43 5.94 -0.22
C PHE A 80 -2.07 7.27 0.42
N ASN A 81 -2.26 7.34 1.72
CA ASN A 81 -1.75 8.37 2.60
C ASN A 81 -1.16 7.70 3.83
N PHE A 82 -0.07 8.23 4.37
CA PHE A 82 0.29 7.91 5.74
C PHE A 82 -0.78 8.40 6.72
N ILE A 83 -0.86 7.75 7.87
CA ILE A 83 -1.73 8.11 9.00
C ILE A 83 -0.93 8.07 10.30
N ASN A 84 -1.51 8.60 11.37
CA ASN A 84 -0.91 8.63 12.72
C ASN A 84 0.45 9.38 12.77
N GLY A 85 0.51 10.58 12.21
CA GLY A 85 1.67 11.47 12.34
C GLY A 85 2.09 12.13 11.03
N CYS A 86 1.91 11.42 9.92
CA CYS A 86 2.05 11.95 8.57
C CYS A 86 0.70 11.94 7.85
N SER A 87 0.63 12.68 6.75
CA SER A 87 -0.56 12.76 5.89
C SER A 87 -0.23 12.86 4.39
N SER A 88 1.05 12.75 4.02
CA SER A 88 1.46 12.67 2.62
C SER A 88 1.13 11.30 2.04
N GLY A 89 1.11 11.23 0.72
CA GLY A 89 0.57 10.11 -0.02
C GLY A 89 0.73 10.28 -1.52
N LEU A 90 0.48 9.20 -2.26
CA LEU A 90 0.50 9.18 -3.73
C LEU A 90 -0.86 8.74 -4.24
N PHE A 91 -1.23 9.20 -5.45
CA PHE A 91 -2.48 8.86 -6.11
C PHE A 91 -2.31 8.73 -7.63
N CYS A 92 -2.86 7.65 -8.17
CA CYS A 92 -2.86 7.36 -9.58
C CYS A 92 -4.28 7.13 -10.10
N ASP A 93 -4.65 7.88 -11.14
CA ASP A 93 -5.93 7.81 -11.85
C ASP A 93 -5.79 7.32 -13.30
N SER A 94 -4.59 6.90 -13.70
CA SER A 94 -4.32 6.42 -15.05
C SER A 94 -3.12 5.47 -15.11
N ALA A 95 -3.05 4.70 -16.21
CA ALA A 95 -1.97 3.76 -16.46
C ALA A 95 -0.60 4.41 -16.67
N ASN A 96 -0.53 5.72 -16.98
CA ASN A 96 0.72 6.46 -17.19
C ASN A 96 1.03 7.40 -16.02
N CYS A 97 0.46 7.14 -14.84
CA CYS A 97 0.63 7.96 -13.65
C CYS A 97 2.09 8.18 -13.29
N SER A 98 2.53 9.43 -13.15
CA SER A 98 3.91 9.75 -12.76
C SER A 98 4.22 9.47 -11.29
N GLU A 99 3.20 9.20 -10.47
CA GLU A 99 3.31 8.88 -9.04
C GLU A 99 3.40 7.37 -8.77
N ALA A 100 3.57 6.55 -9.81
CA ALA A 100 3.82 5.11 -9.69
C ALA A 100 5.19 4.72 -10.24
N PHE A 101 5.74 3.63 -9.72
CA PHE A 101 6.85 2.93 -10.35
C PHE A 101 6.38 2.24 -11.64
N HIS A 102 7.11 2.45 -12.73
CA HIS A 102 6.92 1.79 -14.04
C HIS A 102 8.14 0.97 -14.49
N SER A 103 9.23 1.05 -13.73
CA SER A 103 10.44 0.23 -13.89
C SER A 103 10.96 -0.13 -12.49
N PRO A 104 11.82 -1.16 -12.36
CA PRO A 104 12.39 -1.55 -11.08
C PRO A 104 13.49 -0.60 -10.57
N ASP A 105 13.75 0.51 -11.27
CA ASP A 105 14.72 1.52 -10.87
C ASP A 105 14.13 2.48 -9.83
N ILE A 106 14.90 3.50 -9.40
CA ILE A 106 14.42 4.52 -8.45
C ILE A 106 13.19 5.24 -9.03
N GLY A 107 12.09 5.20 -8.30
CA GLY A 107 10.81 5.79 -8.65
C GLY A 107 10.20 6.63 -7.52
N PRO A 108 8.94 7.08 -7.70
CA PRO A 108 8.25 7.93 -6.74
C PRO A 108 7.86 7.15 -5.48
N LEU A 109 8.32 7.61 -4.31
CA LEU A 109 7.94 7.07 -3.02
C LEU A 109 7.68 8.20 -2.02
N GLU A 110 6.81 7.94 -1.05
CA GLU A 110 6.60 8.81 0.09
C GLU A 110 7.23 8.22 1.36
N GLN A 111 7.60 9.10 2.29
CA GLN A 111 8.21 8.70 3.56
C GLN A 111 7.51 9.34 4.75
N CYS A 112 7.49 8.63 5.87
CA CYS A 112 7.07 9.14 7.16
C CYS A 112 8.11 8.78 8.22
N SER A 113 8.63 9.79 8.93
CA SER A 113 9.63 9.62 9.99
C SER A 113 9.03 9.55 11.40
N VAL A 114 7.72 9.31 11.50
CA VAL A 114 6.99 9.29 12.77
C VAL A 114 6.75 7.85 13.19
N ASP A 115 7.14 7.54 14.43
CA ASP A 115 6.86 6.25 15.05
C ASP A 115 5.35 6.00 15.10
N ASN A 116 4.97 4.73 14.95
CA ASN A 116 3.59 4.25 14.95
C ASN A 116 2.72 4.86 13.84
N CYS A 117 3.35 5.36 12.77
CA CYS A 117 2.61 5.72 11.59
C CYS A 117 2.01 4.48 10.91
N GLY A 118 0.96 4.70 10.16
CA GLY A 118 0.33 3.68 9.32
C GLY A 118 0.21 4.16 7.89
N VAL A 119 -0.32 3.31 7.02
CA VAL A 119 -0.74 3.65 5.67
C VAL A 119 -2.25 3.42 5.54
N SER A 120 -2.97 4.45 5.14
CA SER A 120 -4.36 4.37 4.69
C SER A 120 -4.39 4.56 3.20
N GLU A 121 -4.75 3.51 2.49
CA GLU A 121 -5.12 3.58 1.09
C GLU A 121 -6.57 4.04 0.94
N ASN A 122 -6.91 4.45 -0.28
CA ASN A 122 -8.32 4.53 -0.70
C ASN A 122 -9.02 3.15 -0.69
N LEU A 123 -8.27 2.11 -0.30
CA LEU A 123 -8.59 0.70 -0.36
C LEU A 123 -8.34 0.08 1.05
N ALA A 124 -7.11 -0.10 1.54
CA ALA A 124 -6.78 -0.69 2.86
C ALA A 124 -6.36 0.33 3.95
N ARG A 125 -6.37 -0.05 5.25
CA ARG A 125 -5.78 0.75 6.36
C ARG A 125 -4.87 -0.13 7.21
N ILE A 126 -3.62 0.21 7.40
CA ILE A 126 -2.66 -0.60 8.14
C ILE A 126 -1.91 0.34 9.07
N SER A 127 -1.83 0.03 10.36
CA SER A 127 -1.03 0.82 11.30
C SER A 127 -0.29 -0.08 12.27
N ILE A 128 0.96 0.26 12.56
CA ILE A 128 1.73 -0.42 13.60
C ILE A 128 1.43 0.18 14.97
N ARG A 129 1.59 -0.62 16.03
CA ARG A 129 1.56 -0.17 17.42
C ARG A 129 2.72 -0.82 18.17
N ASP A 130 3.32 -0.06 19.07
CA ASP A 130 4.22 -0.61 20.08
C ASP A 130 3.49 -1.64 20.98
N SER A 131 4.28 -2.58 21.49
CA SER A 131 3.86 -3.64 22.42
C SER A 131 3.53 -3.11 23.81
#